data_AF-A0A0H5CDV1-F1
#
_entry.id   AF-A0A0H5CDV1-F1
#
_cell.length_a   1.000
_cell.length_b   1.000
_cell.length_c   1.000
_cell.angle_alpha   90.00
_cell.angle_beta   90.00
_cell.angle_gamma   90.00
#
_symmetry.space_group_name_H-M   'P 1'
#
loop_
_entity.id
_entity.type
_entity.pdbx_description
1 polymer ?
#
loop_
_entity_poly.entity_id
_entity_poly.type
_entity_poly.pdbx_seq_one_letter_code
_entity_poly.pdbx_strand_id
1 'polypeptide(L)'
;MAETTPSVLETATAAHEALLAARTDGHMPEDIVVITCAIEPDTVTVSIGGLTDEHLFGPGGGTDESPESIRFRDTVSALMRRHMPRKDSGELWHRYRVVLLPEDVWRAPYCPPEGVIHHPLRAKAGQ
;
A
#
# COMPACT_ATOMS: atom_id res chain seq x y z
N MET A 1 32.19 -5.05 5.52
CA MET A 1 31.20 -5.42 6.56
C MET A 1 30.11 -6.21 5.85
N ALA A 2 29.63 -7.33 6.40
CA ALA A 2 28.55 -8.06 5.75
C ALA A 2 27.27 -7.21 5.82
N GLU A 3 26.61 -7.03 4.69
CA GLU A 3 25.33 -6.34 4.61
C GLU A 3 24.30 -7.14 5.42
N THR A 4 23.63 -6.51 6.38
CA THR A 4 22.61 -7.18 7.19
C THR A 4 21.29 -7.09 6.46
N THR A 5 20.76 -8.23 6.00
CA THR A 5 19.46 -8.29 5.33
C THR A 5 18.36 -7.82 6.30
N PRO A 6 17.61 -6.77 5.97
CA PRO A 6 16.44 -6.38 6.76
C PRO A 6 15.38 -7.48 6.66
N SER A 7 14.68 -7.75 7.75
CA SER A 7 13.53 -8.65 7.75
C SER A 7 12.39 -8.10 6.86
N VAL A 8 11.50 -9.01 6.43
CA VAL A 8 10.29 -8.61 5.68
C VAL A 8 9.42 -7.67 6.52
N LEU A 9 9.37 -7.89 7.85
CA LEU A 9 8.61 -7.04 8.76
C LEU A 9 9.19 -5.62 8.83
N GLU A 10 10.51 -5.46 9.00
CA GLU A 10 11.15 -4.14 8.98
C GLU A 10 10.92 -3.43 7.64
N THR A 11 10.96 -4.18 6.54
CA THR A 11 10.69 -3.64 5.21
C THR A 11 9.23 -3.21 5.05
N ALA A 12 8.29 -3.99 5.58
CA ALA A 12 6.87 -3.63 5.60
C ALA A 12 6.60 -2.39 6.48
N THR A 13 7.27 -2.26 7.63
CA THR A 13 7.20 -1.07 8.49
C THR A 13 7.71 0.17 7.75
N ALA A 14 8.89 0.10 7.13
CA ALA A 14 9.44 1.21 6.36
C ALA A 14 8.54 1.63 5.19
N ALA A 15 7.96 0.65 4.49
CA ALA A 15 6.96 0.90 3.46
C ALA A 15 5.72 1.62 4.01
N HIS A 16 5.21 1.16 5.15
CA HIS A 16 4.05 1.76 5.80
C HIS A 16 4.30 3.23 6.20
N GLU A 17 5.42 3.51 6.86
CA GLU A 17 5.79 4.87 7.28
C GLU A 17 5.96 5.82 6.09
N ALA A 18 6.57 5.34 5.00
CA ALA A 18 6.72 6.13 3.78
C ALA A 18 5.38 6.51 3.14
N LEU A 19 4.41 5.59 3.16
CA LEU A 19 3.06 5.85 2.65
C LEU A 19 2.29 6.83 3.54
N LEU A 20 2.44 6.71 4.86
CA LEU A 20 1.88 7.66 5.81
C LEU A 20 2.46 9.08 5.62
N ALA A 21 3.77 9.20 5.41
CA ALA A 21 4.42 10.48 5.15
C ALA A 21 4.00 11.09 3.81
N ALA A 22 3.82 10.29 2.75
CA ALA A 22 3.35 10.79 1.46
C ALA A 22 1.88 11.26 1.46
N ARG A 23 1.08 10.85 2.45
CA ARG A 23 -0.32 11.29 2.61
C ARG A 23 -0.42 12.79 2.90
N THR A 24 0.52 13.35 3.66
CA THR A 24 0.49 14.79 4.02
C THR A 24 0.73 15.71 2.83
N ASP A 25 1.15 15.18 1.69
CA ASP A 25 1.51 15.93 0.48
C ASP A 25 0.39 15.94 -0.60
N GLY A 26 -0.82 15.43 -0.28
CA GLY A 26 -1.98 15.47 -1.20
C GLY A 26 -1.96 14.41 -2.31
N HIS A 27 -1.06 13.44 -2.25
CA HIS A 27 -0.92 12.35 -3.23
C HIS A 27 -1.86 11.15 -2.99
N MET A 28 -2.67 11.18 -1.92
CA MET A 28 -3.63 10.13 -1.59
C MET A 28 -4.99 10.76 -1.25
N PRO A 29 -6.11 10.27 -1.81
CA PRO A 29 -7.45 10.70 -1.40
C PRO A 29 -7.63 10.62 0.12
N GLU A 30 -8.34 11.61 0.69
CA GLU A 30 -8.42 11.83 2.14
C GLU A 30 -9.05 10.64 2.89
N ASP A 31 -9.87 9.85 2.20
CA ASP A 31 -10.64 8.71 2.71
C ASP A 31 -9.94 7.34 2.60
N ILE A 32 -8.69 7.30 2.13
CA ILE A 32 -7.95 6.05 1.93
C ILE A 32 -7.43 5.46 3.24
N VAL A 33 -7.59 4.14 3.37
CA VAL A 33 -6.99 3.31 4.43
C VAL A 33 -5.75 2.60 3.87
N VAL A 34 -4.57 2.89 4.44
CA VAL A 34 -3.33 2.19 4.08
C VAL A 34 -3.15 0.95 4.97
N ILE A 35 -3.03 -0.21 4.33
CA ILE A 35 -2.83 -1.50 5.00
C ILE A 35 -1.53 -2.11 4.46
N THR A 36 -0.53 -2.32 5.30
CA THR A 36 0.73 -2.93 4.85
C THR A 36 0.90 -4.30 5.50
N CYS A 37 0.96 -5.34 4.67
CA CYS A 37 1.02 -6.72 5.12
C CYS A 37 2.32 -7.38 4.65
N ALA A 38 3.04 -8.01 5.56
CA ALA A 38 4.05 -9.00 5.22
C ALA A 38 3.35 -10.36 5.11
N ILE A 39 2.96 -10.76 3.89
CA ILE A 39 2.18 -11.99 3.66
C ILE A 39 3.08 -13.16 3.28
N GLU A 40 4.21 -12.88 2.64
CA GLU A 40 5.09 -13.88 2.03
C GLU A 40 6.56 -13.65 2.48
N PRO A 41 7.37 -14.72 2.58
CA PRO A 41 8.72 -14.65 3.17
C PRO A 41 9.74 -13.78 2.39
N ASP A 42 9.43 -13.34 1.18
CA ASP A 42 10.28 -12.48 0.34
C ASP A 42 9.54 -11.29 -0.31
N THR A 43 8.24 -11.15 -0.03
CA THR A 43 7.35 -10.22 -0.73
C THR A 43 6.50 -9.41 0.25
N VAL A 44 6.65 -8.10 0.18
CA VAL A 44 5.80 -7.14 0.90
C VAL A 44 4.54 -6.84 0.09
N THR A 45 3.37 -7.05 0.69
CA THR A 45 2.10 -6.66 0.08
C THR A 45 1.65 -5.32 0.66
N VAL A 46 1.55 -4.32 -0.21
CA VAL A 46 0.98 -3.01 0.13
C VAL A 46 -0.45 -3.00 -0.36
N SER A 47 -1.40 -3.10 0.57
CA SER A 47 -2.82 -3.05 0.29
C SER A 47 -3.36 -1.66 0.58
N ILE A 48 -4.05 -1.05 -0.38
CA ILE A 48 -4.69 0.25 -0.20
C ILE A 48 -6.21 0.03 -0.27
N GLY A 49 -6.88 0.18 0.87
CA GLY A 49 -8.31 0.00 1.03
C GLY A 49 -9.06 1.32 1.15
N GLY A 50 -10.39 1.23 1.14
CA GLY A 50 -11.28 2.40 1.20
C GLY A 50 -11.53 3.07 -0.15
N LEU A 51 -11.16 2.41 -1.25
CA LEU A 51 -11.38 2.92 -2.60
C LEU A 51 -12.82 2.62 -3.05
N THR A 52 -13.43 3.55 -3.78
CA THR A 52 -14.73 3.33 -4.40
C THR A 52 -14.58 2.52 -5.69
N ASP A 53 -15.64 1.82 -6.10
CA ASP A 53 -15.66 1.14 -7.40
C ASP A 53 -15.43 2.10 -8.57
N GLU A 54 -15.91 3.34 -8.47
CA GLU A 54 -15.67 4.37 -9.47
C GLU A 54 -14.20 4.75 -9.58
N HIS A 55 -13.48 4.85 -8.44
CA HIS A 55 -12.04 5.09 -8.47
C HIS A 55 -11.30 3.93 -9.12
N LEU A 56 -11.70 2.68 -8.81
CA LEU A 56 -11.04 1.48 -9.31
C LEU A 56 -11.33 1.19 -10.78
N PHE A 57 -12.57 1.39 -11.23
CA PHE A 57 -13.07 0.90 -12.51
C PHE A 57 -13.69 1.98 -13.41
N GLY A 58 -13.68 3.24 -12.96
CA GLY A 58 -14.25 4.37 -13.67
C GLY A 58 -15.78 4.45 -13.57
N PRO A 59 -16.38 5.49 -14.16
CA PRO A 59 -17.82 5.71 -14.11
C PRO A 59 -18.56 4.53 -14.76
N GLY A 60 -19.45 3.89 -13.99
CA GLY A 60 -20.25 2.75 -14.44
C GLY A 60 -19.73 1.38 -14.04
N GLY A 61 -18.59 1.28 -13.34
CA GLY A 61 -18.13 0.02 -12.72
C GLY A 61 -17.73 -1.04 -13.76
N GLY A 62 -16.93 -0.66 -14.75
CA GLY A 62 -16.43 -1.57 -15.78
C GLY A 62 -15.54 -2.68 -15.22
N THR A 63 -15.13 -3.62 -16.08
CA THR A 63 -14.16 -4.66 -15.70
C THR A 63 -12.72 -4.18 -15.78
N ASP A 64 -12.49 -3.07 -16.48
CA ASP A 64 -11.16 -2.53 -16.71
C ASP A 64 -10.78 -1.57 -15.59
N GLU A 65 -9.50 -1.60 -15.23
CA GLU A 65 -8.96 -0.66 -14.26
C GLU A 65 -9.02 0.77 -14.81
N SER A 66 -9.51 1.70 -13.99
CA SER A 66 -9.62 3.10 -14.36
C SER A 66 -8.23 3.73 -14.54
N PRO A 67 -8.10 4.76 -15.41
CA PRO A 67 -6.86 5.53 -15.51
C PRO A 67 -6.42 6.17 -14.18
N GLU A 68 -7.36 6.46 -13.28
CA GLU A 68 -7.07 7.00 -11.96
C GLU A 68 -6.44 5.94 -11.04
N SER A 69 -7.02 4.73 -11.02
CA SER A 69 -6.48 3.59 -10.30
C SER A 69 -5.08 3.20 -10.78
N ILE A 70 -4.85 3.20 -12.11
CA ILE A 70 -3.52 2.96 -12.70
C ILE A 70 -2.51 4.02 -12.19
N ARG A 71 -2.85 5.32 -12.31
CA ARG A 71 -1.97 6.41 -11.84
C ARG A 71 -1.70 6.32 -10.34
N PHE A 72 -2.70 5.93 -9.57
CA PHE A 72 -2.57 5.77 -8.14
C PHE A 72 -1.64 4.61 -7.79
N ARG A 73 -1.80 3.44 -8.43
CA ARG A 73 -0.89 2.29 -8.29
C ARG A 73 0.54 2.64 -8.66
N ASP A 74 0.74 3.41 -9.73
CA ASP A 74 2.07 3.87 -10.16
C ASP A 74 2.71 4.80 -9.13
N THR A 75 1.92 5.69 -8.52
CA THR A 75 2.35 6.60 -7.45
C THR A 75 2.82 5.81 -6.23
N VAL A 76 2.00 4.87 -5.75
CA VAL A 76 2.36 3.99 -4.62
C VAL A 76 3.60 3.17 -4.96
N SER A 77 3.69 2.64 -6.19
CA SER A 77 4.86 1.89 -6.64
C SER A 77 6.13 2.73 -6.69
N ALA A 78 6.04 4.00 -7.09
CA ALA A 78 7.16 4.93 -7.08
C ALA A 78 7.63 5.23 -5.65
N LEU A 79 6.70 5.44 -4.71
CA LEU A 79 7.02 5.61 -3.29
C LEU A 79 7.73 4.36 -2.73
N MET A 80 7.26 3.17 -3.06
CA MET A 80 7.88 1.92 -2.63
C MET A 80 9.29 1.76 -3.17
N ARG A 81 9.51 2.02 -4.46
CA ARG A 81 10.87 2.02 -5.02
C ARG A 81 11.76 3.03 -4.32
N ARG A 82 11.25 4.20 -3.96
CA ARG A 82 12.06 5.25 -3.34
C ARG A 82 12.45 4.92 -1.90
N HIS A 83 11.56 4.30 -1.13
CA HIS A 83 11.69 4.21 0.33
C HIS A 83 11.99 2.82 0.87
N MET A 84 11.77 1.76 0.09
CA MET A 84 12.10 0.41 0.55
C MET A 84 13.62 0.20 0.66
N PRO A 85 14.07 -0.60 1.63
CA PRO A 85 15.49 -0.96 1.80
C PRO A 85 16.09 -1.54 0.53
N ARG A 86 17.32 -1.11 0.23
CA ARG A 86 18.10 -1.53 -0.93
C ARG A 86 19.40 -2.19 -0.50
N LYS A 87 19.88 -3.09 -1.35
CA LYS A 87 21.24 -3.61 -1.33
C LYS A 87 22.22 -2.52 -1.78
N ASP A 88 23.50 -2.70 -1.50
CA ASP A 88 24.58 -1.86 -2.06
C ASP A 88 24.58 -1.83 -3.59
N SER A 89 24.07 -2.89 -4.25
CA SER A 89 23.90 -2.95 -5.71
C SER A 89 22.81 -2.01 -6.24
N GLY A 90 22.00 -1.43 -5.36
CA GLY A 90 20.82 -0.66 -5.69
C GLY A 90 19.57 -1.51 -5.91
N GLU A 91 19.63 -2.84 -5.87
CA GLU A 91 18.43 -3.69 -5.91
C GLU A 91 17.61 -3.58 -4.62
N LEU A 92 16.30 -3.78 -4.69
CA LEU A 92 15.49 -3.93 -3.47
C LEU A 92 15.85 -5.24 -2.75
N TRP A 93 15.84 -5.22 -1.41
CA TRP A 93 16.03 -6.43 -0.60
C TRP A 93 14.88 -7.42 -0.76
N HIS A 94 13.65 -6.91 -0.83
CA HIS A 94 12.42 -7.70 -0.94
C HIS A 94 11.62 -7.25 -2.15
N ARG A 95 10.86 -8.18 -2.72
CA ARG A 95 9.87 -7.87 -3.74
C ARG A 95 8.70 -7.14 -3.10
N TYR A 96 7.93 -6.42 -3.89
CA TYR A 96 6.68 -5.84 -3.43
C TYR A 96 5.57 -5.96 -4.47
N ARG A 97 4.33 -5.96 -3.99
CA ARG A 97 3.14 -5.81 -4.81
C ARG A 97 2.22 -4.76 -4.21
N VAL A 98 1.57 -3.98 -5.07
CA VAL A 98 0.53 -3.02 -4.68
C VAL A 98 -0.81 -3.62 -5.05
N VAL A 99 -1.70 -3.72 -4.07
CA VAL A 99 -3.07 -4.22 -4.22
C VAL A 99 -4.02 -3.09 -3.86
N LEU A 100 -4.94 -2.76 -4.75
CA LEU A 100 -5.98 -1.77 -4.51
C LEU A 100 -7.27 -2.53 -4.20
N LEU A 101 -7.93 -2.18 -3.09
CA LEU A 101 -9.08 -2.91 -2.57
C LEU A 101 -10.31 -1.99 -2.49
N PRO A 102 -11.47 -2.41 -3.05
CA PRO A 102 -12.72 -1.70 -2.86
C PRO A 102 -13.18 -1.75 -1.40
N GLU A 103 -14.07 -0.82 -1.02
CA GLU A 103 -14.50 -0.63 0.36
C GLU A 103 -15.04 -1.91 1.03
N ASP A 104 -15.83 -2.68 0.29
CA ASP A 104 -16.45 -3.92 0.76
C ASP A 104 -15.43 -5.04 0.99
N VAL A 105 -14.42 -5.15 0.13
CA VAL A 105 -13.39 -6.20 0.21
C VAL A 105 -12.45 -5.97 1.38
N TRP A 106 -11.97 -4.74 1.61
CA TRP A 106 -11.04 -4.51 2.73
C TRP A 106 -11.73 -4.59 4.09
N ARG A 107 -13.04 -4.33 4.16
CA ARG A 107 -13.86 -4.52 5.37
C ARG A 107 -14.23 -5.98 5.62
N ALA A 108 -13.94 -6.87 4.68
CA ALA A 108 -14.31 -8.27 4.81
C ALA A 108 -13.55 -8.95 5.96
N PRO A 109 -14.15 -9.87 6.73
CA PRO A 109 -13.53 -10.45 7.93
C PRO A 109 -12.22 -11.22 7.70
N TYR A 110 -11.96 -11.63 6.46
CA TYR A 110 -10.73 -12.31 6.04
C TYR A 110 -9.63 -11.34 5.59
N CYS A 111 -9.93 -10.04 5.54
CA CYS A 111 -9.00 -8.98 5.18
C CYS A 111 -8.68 -8.13 6.41
N PRO A 112 -7.41 -7.95 6.80
CA PRO A 112 -6.20 -8.62 6.30
C PRO A 112 -5.80 -9.86 7.16
N PRO A 113 -5.15 -10.90 6.57
CA PRO A 113 -4.73 -12.13 7.27
C PRO A 113 -3.51 -11.93 8.19
N GLU A 114 -3.28 -12.76 9.22
CA GLU A 114 -2.20 -12.66 10.23
C GLU A 114 -0.83 -12.14 9.74
N GLY A 115 -0.17 -11.27 10.54
CA GLY A 115 1.14 -10.65 10.22
C GLY A 115 1.07 -9.20 9.73
N VAL A 116 -0.02 -8.50 10.02
CA VAL A 116 -0.39 -7.21 9.41
C VAL A 116 0.01 -6.03 10.27
N ILE A 117 0.60 -5.02 9.64
CA ILE A 117 0.67 -3.66 10.18
C ILE A 117 -0.57 -2.92 9.65
N HIS A 118 -1.57 -2.78 10.51
CA HIS A 118 -2.83 -2.13 10.17
C HIS A 118 -2.90 -0.75 10.84
N HIS A 119 -3.12 0.30 10.07
CA HIS A 119 -3.43 1.62 10.62
C HIS A 119 -4.69 2.18 9.95
N PRO A 120 -5.88 1.99 10.55
CA PRO A 120 -7.09 2.59 10.03
C PRO A 120 -7.02 4.11 10.27
N LEU A 121 -6.63 4.85 9.26
CA LEU A 121 -6.75 6.31 9.26
C LEU A 121 -8.19 6.67 8.88
N ARG A 122 -9.11 6.64 9.84
CA ARG A 122 -10.35 7.41 9.67
C ARG A 122 -9.95 8.88 9.70
N ALA A 123 -10.19 9.62 8.62
CA ALA A 123 -10.39 11.05 8.75
C ALA A 123 -11.46 11.23 9.85
N LYS A 124 -11.15 11.99 10.90
CA LYS A 124 -12.21 12.46 11.78
C LYS A 124 -13.12 13.29 10.88
N ALA A 125 -14.27 12.74 10.49
CA ALA A 125 -15.40 13.56 10.08
C ALA A 125 -15.58 14.62 11.17
N GLY A 126 -15.63 15.89 10.76
CA GLY A 126 -15.50 17.04 11.64
C GLY A 126 -16.33 16.95 12.93
N GLN A 127 -15.68 17.34 14.02
CA GLN A 127 -16.36 17.96 15.16
C GLN A 127 -16.45 19.45 14.91
#